data_AF-A0A6P7F7G7-F1
#
_entry.id   AF-A0A6P7F7G7-F1
#
_cell.length_a   1.000
_cell.length_b   1.000
_cell.length_c   1.000
_cell.angle_alpha   90.00
_cell.angle_beta   90.00
_cell.angle_gamma   90.00
#
_symmetry.space_group_name_H-M   'P 1'
#
loop_
_entity.id
_entity.type
_entity.pdbx_description
1 polymer ?
#
loop_
_entity_poly.entity_id
_entity_poly.type
_entity_poly.pdbx_seq_one_letter_code
_entity_poly.pdbx_strand_id
1 'polypeptide(L)'
;MNFINSVTCSNEKINMDFASVQVLLNILPQQIFKNNISETKTNTKSSDIELLCNYIKFINNDIDLVKVHELLEKLQREESVRENSKVRNVIFKSLKVIFLNTNGAERLFSFDQFVCCSYNSITQSLLEHKHLQFLMTLPEFKDVIRSYIPMAKLQVLLDQISSKKAALNQELVQELVEYLQIPQILREDVYEIIQKRMKHKNYKLLAYRLDDINIKGGTLSDYLKLIISIEEEKQINNIKCFIKLFPSKLSYFQEMLTPEGFKKEILFYNTFVPIVEQLGMADIDFLPRCYLVKNDMIVLNDLSVQGYSSTEETFFDYEHLSLVIRQLTKLHSMSFLIEHRLSKVLGENIYIDECFPDLTKEYHILPNELNDTHIEYAVADLEAYSYLAKHISIGEFQKRAKLKLNEVYSTVKKSDSFSNVICHGDIWKTNIFFKWYSNKQPQRSVILDYQLLKYSPQAIDILMVTYINATKQTRDQYMGLLLEQYHSELESTLGQFGIDVEQISPFKDLKKSVEELKVFGIFMGILHNKFTGLPKDKLGNILKDPTKNKQFWTDINYRIETLNSMWNEVHEEWKKKCEENVIELYELCMSM
;
A
#
# COMPACT_ATOMS: atom_id res chain seq x y z
N MET A 1 -36.55 -34.61 9.93
CA MET A 1 -36.86 -35.97 10.42
C MET A 1 -36.29 -36.96 9.41
N ASN A 2 -35.43 -37.86 9.88
CA ASN A 2 -34.84 -39.06 9.24
C ASN A 2 -33.96 -38.86 8.00
N PHE A 3 -32.66 -38.62 8.22
CA PHE A 3 -31.56 -39.43 7.65
C PHE A 3 -30.27 -39.14 8.44
N ILE A 4 -30.23 -39.63 9.68
CA ILE A 4 -28.97 -39.98 10.35
C ILE A 4 -29.13 -41.43 10.76
N ASN A 5 -28.38 -42.31 10.12
CA ASN A 5 -27.98 -43.57 10.71
C ASN A 5 -26.54 -43.86 10.29
N SER A 6 -25.67 -43.78 11.29
CA SER A 6 -24.52 -44.67 11.52
C SER A 6 -23.86 -45.27 10.28
N VAL A 7 -22.78 -44.64 9.82
CA VAL A 7 -21.62 -45.36 9.29
C VAL A 7 -20.38 -44.72 9.90
N THR A 8 -19.93 -45.26 11.03
CA THR A 8 -18.51 -45.24 11.38
C THR A 8 -17.79 -46.13 10.37
N CYS A 9 -17.41 -45.56 9.21
CA CYS A 9 -16.43 -46.17 8.33
C CYS A 9 -15.10 -45.47 8.59
N SER A 10 -14.16 -46.24 9.09
CA SER A 10 -12.73 -46.03 8.92
C SER A 10 -12.41 -45.97 7.41
N ASN A 11 -12.63 -44.81 6.79
CA ASN A 11 -11.87 -44.48 5.59
C ASN A 11 -10.49 -44.09 6.10
N GLU A 12 -9.52 -44.99 5.92
CA GLU A 12 -8.15 -44.57 5.71
C GLU A 12 -8.17 -43.62 4.50
N LYS A 13 -8.45 -42.33 4.76
CA LYS A 13 -7.92 -41.28 3.90
C LYS A 13 -6.43 -41.53 3.97
N ILE A 14 -5.85 -41.97 2.85
CA ILE A 14 -4.44 -41.70 2.60
C ILE A 14 -4.38 -40.17 2.47
N ASN A 15 -4.39 -39.46 3.60
CA ASN A 15 -3.84 -38.11 3.63
C ASN A 15 -2.39 -38.35 3.24
N MET A 16 -2.11 -38.07 1.98
CA MET A 16 -0.76 -38.13 1.47
C MET A 16 0.07 -37.17 2.33
N ASP A 17 1.17 -37.66 2.88
CA ASP A 17 2.08 -36.79 3.60
C ASP A 17 2.62 -35.69 2.66
N PHE A 18 3.18 -34.64 3.26
CA PHE A 18 3.72 -33.51 2.53
C PHE A 18 4.68 -33.94 1.39
N ALA A 19 5.52 -34.96 1.64
CA ALA A 19 6.46 -35.49 0.67
C ALA A 19 5.76 -36.12 -0.54
N SER A 20 4.69 -36.88 -0.31
CA SER A 20 3.92 -37.52 -1.35
C SER A 20 3.23 -36.50 -2.27
N VAL A 21 2.72 -35.39 -1.71
CA VAL A 21 2.16 -34.29 -2.50
C VAL A 21 3.25 -33.65 -3.38
N GLN A 22 4.44 -33.39 -2.83
CA GLN A 22 5.57 -32.87 -3.60
C GLN A 22 5.98 -33.78 -4.76
N VAL A 23 5.99 -35.11 -4.55
CA VAL A 23 6.29 -36.08 -5.62
C VAL A 23 5.30 -35.93 -6.78
N LEU A 24 4.00 -35.79 -6.51
CA LEU A 24 3.02 -35.57 -7.56
C LEU A 24 3.26 -34.24 -8.30
N LEU A 25 3.53 -33.17 -7.56
CA LEU A 25 3.83 -31.86 -8.15
C LEU A 25 5.08 -31.89 -9.05
N ASN A 26 6.06 -32.74 -8.74
CA ASN A 26 7.28 -32.90 -9.54
C ASN A 26 7.07 -33.70 -10.82
N ILE A 27 6.07 -34.59 -10.88
CA ILE A 27 5.80 -35.43 -12.05
C ILE A 27 4.81 -34.76 -13.02
N LEU A 28 3.89 -33.91 -12.51
CA LEU A 28 2.88 -33.21 -13.32
C LEU A 28 3.42 -32.47 -14.55
N PRO A 29 4.57 -31.75 -14.48
CA PRO A 29 5.12 -31.02 -15.63
C PRO A 29 5.41 -31.88 -16.86
N GLN A 30 5.63 -33.19 -16.70
CA GLN A 30 5.80 -34.11 -17.83
C GLN A 30 4.59 -34.13 -18.78
N GLN A 31 3.40 -33.73 -18.32
CA GLN A 31 2.21 -33.63 -19.15
C GLN A 31 2.27 -32.50 -20.17
N ILE A 32 3.11 -31.47 -19.97
CA ILE A 32 3.27 -30.34 -20.90
C ILE A 32 3.66 -30.85 -22.31
N PHE A 33 4.48 -31.88 -22.38
CA PHE A 33 5.06 -32.35 -23.65
C PHE A 33 4.35 -33.55 -24.26
N LYS A 34 3.31 -34.09 -23.61
CA LYS A 34 2.52 -35.18 -24.18
C LYS A 34 1.62 -34.64 -25.31
N ASN A 35 1.51 -35.41 -26.40
CA ASN A 35 0.57 -35.14 -27.49
C ASN A 35 -0.85 -35.53 -27.05
N ASN A 36 -1.78 -34.58 -27.23
CA ASN A 36 -3.24 -34.65 -27.00
C ASN A 36 -3.77 -35.93 -26.36
N ILE A 37 -3.86 -35.95 -25.03
CA ILE A 37 -4.95 -36.66 -24.39
C ILE A 37 -6.13 -35.71 -24.50
N SER A 38 -7.17 -36.09 -25.23
CA SER A 38 -8.45 -35.38 -25.18
C SER A 38 -8.83 -35.26 -23.71
N GLU A 39 -8.77 -34.06 -23.15
CA GLU A 39 -9.36 -33.87 -21.83
C GLU A 39 -10.86 -34.13 -22.00
N THR A 40 -11.34 -35.08 -21.22
CA THR A 40 -12.77 -35.33 -21.11
C THR A 40 -13.36 -34.05 -20.56
N LYS A 41 -14.09 -33.30 -21.39
CA LYS A 41 -14.91 -32.18 -20.92
C LYS A 41 -15.69 -32.70 -19.71
N THR A 42 -15.39 -32.15 -18.53
CA THR A 42 -16.19 -32.41 -17.35
C THR A 42 -17.53 -31.76 -17.61
N ASN A 43 -18.44 -32.54 -18.18
CA ASN A 43 -19.79 -32.11 -18.50
C ASN A 43 -20.54 -32.03 -17.17
N THR A 44 -20.32 -30.92 -16.46
CA THR A 44 -20.90 -30.68 -15.14
C THR A 44 -22.41 -30.64 -15.31
N LYS A 45 -23.10 -31.61 -14.72
CA LYS A 45 -24.55 -31.71 -14.86
C LYS A 45 -25.21 -30.59 -14.06
N SER A 46 -26.32 -30.07 -14.55
CA SER A 46 -27.14 -29.10 -13.80
C SER A 46 -27.46 -29.58 -12.39
N SER A 47 -27.71 -30.90 -12.24
CA SER A 47 -27.93 -31.56 -10.94
C SER A 47 -26.76 -31.46 -9.96
N ASP A 48 -25.52 -31.47 -10.48
CA ASP A 48 -24.31 -31.44 -9.64
C ASP A 48 -24.10 -30.02 -9.09
N ILE A 49 -24.41 -29.00 -9.90
CA ILE A 49 -24.40 -27.59 -9.50
C ILE A 49 -25.47 -27.33 -8.44
N GLU A 50 -26.69 -27.82 -8.66
CA GLU A 50 -27.80 -27.68 -7.70
C GLU A 50 -27.44 -28.32 -6.34
N LEU A 51 -26.84 -29.51 -6.36
CA LEU A 51 -26.38 -30.17 -5.14
C LEU A 51 -25.31 -29.35 -4.41
N LEU A 52 -24.34 -28.80 -5.13
CA LEU A 52 -23.32 -27.92 -4.53
C LEU A 52 -23.96 -26.66 -3.91
N CYS A 53 -24.89 -26.02 -4.61
CA CYS A 53 -25.63 -24.85 -4.11
C CYS A 53 -26.40 -25.18 -2.82
N ASN A 54 -26.97 -26.39 -2.70
CA ASN A 54 -27.62 -26.85 -1.48
C ASN A 54 -26.63 -27.01 -0.32
N TYR A 55 -25.44 -27.55 -0.55
CA TYR A 55 -24.38 -27.62 0.47
C TYR A 55 -23.89 -26.23 0.90
N ILE A 56 -23.73 -25.31 -0.04
CA ILE A 56 -23.36 -23.92 0.23
C ILE A 56 -24.41 -23.25 1.12
N LYS A 57 -25.71 -23.36 0.77
CA LYS A 57 -26.81 -22.83 1.59
C LYS A 57 -26.93 -23.47 2.96
N PHE A 58 -26.57 -24.75 3.08
CA PHE A 58 -26.54 -25.44 4.37
C PHE A 58 -25.48 -24.85 5.31
N ILE A 59 -24.30 -24.50 4.77
CA ILE A 59 -23.24 -23.84 5.55
C ILE A 59 -23.61 -22.39 5.84
N ASN A 60 -24.11 -21.67 4.85
CA ASN A 60 -24.52 -20.29 4.99
C ASN A 60 -25.70 -19.96 4.07
N ASN A 61 -26.87 -19.76 4.67
CA ASN A 61 -28.12 -19.54 3.95
C ASN A 61 -28.21 -18.15 3.29
N ASP A 62 -27.38 -17.20 3.73
CA ASP A 62 -27.38 -15.81 3.23
C ASP A 62 -26.51 -15.62 1.98
N ILE A 63 -25.89 -16.68 1.46
CA ILE A 63 -25.06 -16.61 0.26
C ILE A 63 -25.94 -16.36 -0.98
N ASP A 64 -25.60 -15.31 -1.71
CA ASP A 64 -26.12 -15.07 -3.04
C ASP A 64 -25.56 -16.11 -4.02
N LEU A 65 -26.43 -17.05 -4.43
CA LEU A 65 -26.07 -18.12 -5.36
C LEU A 65 -25.71 -17.61 -6.76
N VAL A 66 -26.05 -16.37 -7.13
CA VAL A 66 -25.58 -15.76 -8.38
C VAL A 66 -24.05 -15.78 -8.45
N LYS A 67 -23.37 -15.55 -7.32
CA LYS A 67 -21.90 -15.59 -7.25
C LYS A 67 -21.30 -16.97 -7.55
N VAL A 68 -22.04 -18.05 -7.27
CA VAL A 68 -21.62 -19.42 -7.63
C VAL A 68 -21.64 -19.58 -9.15
N HIS A 69 -22.69 -19.07 -9.80
CA HIS A 69 -22.80 -19.08 -11.25
C HIS A 69 -21.74 -18.19 -11.92
N GLU A 70 -21.46 -17.01 -11.38
CA GLU A 70 -20.38 -16.14 -11.86
C GLU A 70 -19.00 -16.84 -11.78
N LEU A 71 -18.73 -17.59 -10.71
CA LEU A 71 -17.51 -18.36 -10.57
C LEU A 71 -17.44 -19.55 -11.54
N LEU A 72 -18.57 -20.21 -11.80
CA LEU A 72 -18.68 -21.26 -12.82
C LEU A 72 -18.40 -20.70 -14.22
N GLU A 73 -18.97 -19.55 -14.56
CA GLU A 73 -18.69 -18.87 -15.83
C GLU A 73 -17.21 -18.47 -15.95
N LYS A 74 -16.60 -18.02 -14.85
CA LYS A 74 -15.16 -17.74 -14.80
C LYS A 74 -14.32 -19.00 -15.06
N LEU A 75 -14.68 -20.11 -14.41
CA LEU A 75 -14.04 -21.42 -14.59
C LEU A 75 -14.09 -21.90 -16.04
N GLN A 76 -15.24 -21.74 -16.70
CA GLN A 76 -15.47 -22.08 -18.11
C GLN A 76 -14.70 -21.16 -19.06
N ARG A 77 -14.70 -19.84 -18.81
CA ARG A 77 -13.91 -18.89 -19.61
C ARG A 77 -12.43 -19.22 -19.56
N GLU A 78 -11.90 -19.47 -18.36
CA GLU A 78 -10.50 -19.85 -18.16
C GLU A 78 -10.17 -21.25 -18.67
N GLU A 79 -11.16 -22.11 -18.91
CA GLU A 79 -10.94 -23.43 -19.54
C GLU A 79 -10.36 -23.27 -20.94
N SER A 80 -10.93 -22.38 -21.74
CA SER A 80 -10.41 -22.08 -23.09
C SER A 80 -8.97 -21.53 -23.08
N VAL A 81 -8.62 -20.72 -22.07
CA VAL A 81 -7.26 -20.19 -21.90
C VAL A 81 -6.29 -21.31 -21.53
N ARG A 82 -6.72 -22.23 -20.64
CA ARG A 82 -5.93 -23.41 -20.24
C ARG A 82 -5.76 -24.41 -21.38
N GLU A 83 -6.78 -24.62 -22.21
CA GLU A 83 -6.70 -25.48 -23.40
C GLU A 83 -5.63 -24.95 -24.37
N ASN A 84 -5.53 -23.63 -24.52
CA ASN A 84 -4.53 -22.98 -25.35
C ASN A 84 -3.15 -22.83 -24.67
N SER A 85 -3.04 -23.09 -23.37
CA SER A 85 -1.80 -22.98 -22.60
C SER A 85 -1.58 -24.21 -21.69
N LYS A 86 -0.82 -25.18 -22.20
CA LYS A 86 -0.46 -26.39 -21.46
C LYS A 86 0.18 -26.10 -20.09
N VAL A 87 0.96 -25.02 -19.99
CA VAL A 87 1.56 -24.59 -18.71
C VAL A 87 0.48 -24.16 -17.72
N ARG A 88 -0.44 -23.28 -18.13
CA ARG A 88 -1.56 -22.87 -17.27
C ARG A 88 -2.46 -24.05 -16.86
N ASN A 89 -2.65 -25.02 -17.74
CA ASN A 89 -3.37 -26.24 -17.38
C ASN A 89 -2.65 -27.06 -16.29
N VAL A 90 -1.32 -27.24 -16.40
CA VAL A 90 -0.53 -27.93 -15.37
C VAL A 90 -0.53 -27.16 -14.04
N ILE A 91 -0.53 -25.83 -14.06
CA ILE A 91 -0.70 -25.01 -12.85
C ILE A 91 -2.05 -25.30 -12.18
N PHE A 92 -3.13 -25.30 -12.96
CA PHE A 92 -4.47 -25.60 -12.45
C PHE A 92 -4.55 -27.02 -11.87
N LYS A 93 -3.97 -28.02 -12.56
CA LYS A 93 -3.85 -29.40 -12.06
C LYS A 93 -3.05 -29.51 -10.78
N SER A 94 -1.98 -28.72 -10.65
CA SER A 94 -1.16 -28.67 -9.43
C SER A 94 -2.00 -28.21 -8.23
N LEU A 95 -2.84 -27.18 -8.40
CA LEU A 95 -3.79 -26.74 -7.37
C LEU A 95 -4.81 -27.83 -7.02
N LYS A 96 -5.37 -28.53 -8.02
CA LYS A 96 -6.27 -29.67 -7.76
C LYS A 96 -5.58 -30.74 -6.93
N VAL A 97 -4.33 -31.10 -7.24
CA VAL A 97 -3.54 -32.07 -6.46
C VAL A 97 -3.38 -31.60 -5.02
N ILE A 98 -3.08 -30.31 -4.79
CA ILE A 98 -2.97 -29.75 -3.44
C ILE A 98 -4.30 -29.89 -2.68
N PHE A 99 -5.41 -29.39 -3.24
CA PHE A 99 -6.71 -29.39 -2.56
C PHE A 99 -7.34 -30.77 -2.40
N LEU A 100 -7.03 -31.72 -3.27
CA LEU A 100 -7.49 -33.12 -3.15
C LEU A 100 -6.80 -33.89 -2.03
N ASN A 101 -5.55 -33.54 -1.73
CA ASN A 101 -4.67 -34.36 -0.88
C ASN A 101 -4.26 -33.70 0.44
N THR A 102 -4.74 -32.48 0.71
CA THR A 102 -4.41 -31.75 1.94
C THR A 102 -5.67 -31.21 2.63
N ASN A 103 -5.56 -30.92 3.93
CA ASN A 103 -6.54 -30.13 4.70
C ASN A 103 -6.04 -28.70 4.97
N GLY A 104 -6.90 -27.84 5.51
CA GLY A 104 -6.58 -26.44 5.77
C GLY A 104 -5.47 -26.24 6.80
N ALA A 105 -5.38 -27.11 7.82
CA ALA A 105 -4.32 -27.04 8.83
C ALA A 105 -2.93 -27.35 8.23
N GLU A 106 -2.84 -28.29 7.28
CA GLU A 106 -1.61 -28.56 6.52
C GLU A 106 -1.29 -27.38 5.60
N ARG A 107 -2.27 -26.89 4.84
CA ARG A 107 -2.06 -25.75 3.91
C ARG A 107 -1.64 -24.48 4.66
N LEU A 108 -2.14 -24.25 5.87
CA LEU A 108 -1.79 -23.11 6.71
C LEU A 108 -0.27 -22.98 6.94
N PHE A 109 0.50 -24.06 6.87
CA PHE A 109 1.96 -24.03 7.08
C PHE A 109 2.78 -24.45 5.86
N SER A 110 2.14 -24.98 4.82
CA SER A 110 2.82 -25.64 3.71
C SER A 110 2.37 -25.16 2.33
N PHE A 111 1.34 -24.30 2.22
CA PHE A 111 0.79 -23.90 0.92
C PHE A 111 1.82 -23.20 0.03
N ASP A 112 2.56 -22.22 0.56
CA ASP A 112 3.62 -21.51 -0.19
C ASP A 112 4.71 -22.47 -0.66
N GLN A 113 5.08 -23.46 0.17
CA GLN A 113 6.05 -24.48 -0.19
C GLN A 113 5.57 -25.36 -1.34
N PHE A 114 4.28 -25.72 -1.37
CA PHE A 114 3.69 -26.45 -2.50
C PHE A 114 3.67 -25.60 -3.78
N VAL A 115 3.35 -24.31 -3.66
CA VAL A 115 3.37 -23.37 -4.79
C VAL A 115 4.79 -23.22 -5.35
N CYS A 116 5.80 -23.03 -4.51
CA CYS A 116 7.20 -22.96 -4.92
C CYS A 116 7.70 -24.28 -5.51
N CYS A 117 7.29 -25.43 -4.95
CA CYS A 117 7.59 -26.74 -5.51
C CYS A 117 7.02 -26.89 -6.93
N SER A 118 5.76 -26.50 -7.13
CA SER A 118 5.12 -26.51 -8.46
C SER A 118 5.83 -25.58 -9.44
N TYR A 119 6.15 -24.35 -9.01
CA TYR A 119 6.88 -23.37 -9.80
C TYR A 119 8.25 -23.90 -10.26
N ASN A 120 9.06 -24.40 -9.34
CA ASN A 120 10.40 -24.90 -9.63
C ASN A 120 10.34 -26.08 -10.60
N SER A 121 9.43 -27.03 -10.39
CA SER A 121 9.31 -28.22 -11.23
C SER A 121 8.79 -27.90 -12.64
N ILE A 122 7.84 -26.96 -12.77
CA ILE A 122 7.37 -26.49 -14.08
C ILE A 122 8.50 -25.75 -14.81
N THR A 123 9.17 -24.82 -14.13
CA THR A 123 10.29 -24.03 -14.68
C THR A 123 11.43 -24.94 -15.14
N GLN A 124 11.85 -25.89 -14.31
CA GLN A 124 12.88 -26.86 -14.65
C GLN A 124 12.48 -27.68 -15.89
N SER A 125 11.25 -28.19 -15.93
CA SER A 125 10.78 -28.99 -17.05
C SER A 125 10.75 -28.21 -18.38
N LEU A 126 10.36 -26.93 -18.33
CA LEU A 126 10.40 -26.01 -19.48
C LEU A 126 11.84 -25.73 -19.95
N LEU A 127 12.77 -25.53 -19.02
CA LEU A 127 14.19 -25.32 -19.32
C LEU A 127 14.81 -26.56 -19.99
N GLU A 128 14.58 -27.75 -19.43
CA GLU A 128 15.09 -29.02 -19.96
C GLU A 128 14.63 -29.28 -21.41
N HIS A 129 13.39 -28.90 -21.73
CA HIS A 129 12.82 -29.07 -23.07
C HIS A 129 12.96 -27.81 -23.96
N LYS A 130 13.72 -26.79 -23.52
CA LYS A 130 14.01 -25.55 -24.27
C LYS A 130 12.78 -24.72 -24.67
N HIS A 131 11.76 -24.70 -23.82
CA HIS A 131 10.51 -23.96 -24.02
C HIS A 131 10.50 -22.62 -23.26
N LEU A 132 11.49 -21.77 -23.54
CA LEU A 132 11.76 -20.54 -22.80
C LEU A 132 10.62 -19.52 -22.88
N GLN A 133 9.86 -19.51 -23.97
CA GLN A 133 8.74 -18.60 -24.21
C GLN A 133 7.57 -18.76 -23.25
N PHE A 134 7.53 -19.85 -22.47
CA PHE A 134 6.47 -20.10 -21.49
C PHE A 134 6.94 -19.96 -20.04
N LEU A 135 8.18 -19.51 -19.83
CA LEU A 135 8.69 -19.21 -18.50
C LEU A 135 7.92 -18.03 -17.90
N MET A 136 7.70 -18.11 -16.60
CA MET A 136 7.14 -17.04 -15.78
C MET A 136 8.11 -16.77 -14.64
N THR A 137 8.15 -15.54 -14.18
CA THR A 137 8.74 -15.20 -12.89
C THR A 137 7.89 -15.78 -11.76
N LEU A 138 8.47 -15.98 -10.58
CA LEU A 138 7.72 -16.47 -9.41
C LEU A 138 6.53 -15.56 -9.05
N PRO A 139 6.64 -14.21 -9.08
CA PRO A 139 5.49 -13.32 -8.87
C PRO A 139 4.36 -13.55 -9.88
N GLU A 140 4.65 -13.60 -11.18
CA GLU A 140 3.65 -13.87 -12.22
C GLU A 140 2.97 -15.24 -12.00
N PHE A 141 3.75 -16.24 -11.61
CA PHE A 141 3.22 -17.57 -11.28
C PHE A 141 2.28 -17.52 -10.07
N LYS A 142 2.66 -16.81 -9.01
CA LYS A 142 1.85 -16.64 -7.79
C LYS A 142 0.55 -15.89 -8.10
N ASP A 143 0.56 -14.92 -9.01
CA ASP A 143 -0.65 -14.22 -9.46
C ASP A 143 -1.60 -15.16 -10.22
N VAL A 144 -1.08 -16.00 -11.12
CA VAL A 144 -1.87 -17.02 -11.81
C VAL A 144 -2.47 -17.99 -10.79
N ILE A 145 -1.65 -18.50 -9.84
CA ILE A 145 -2.10 -19.37 -8.76
C ILE A 145 -3.24 -18.73 -7.97
N ARG A 146 -3.07 -17.48 -7.51
CA ARG A 146 -4.07 -16.75 -6.74
C ARG A 146 -5.39 -16.66 -7.50
N SER A 147 -5.34 -16.35 -8.79
CA SER A 147 -6.54 -16.26 -9.64
C SER A 147 -7.26 -17.61 -9.79
N TYR A 148 -6.52 -18.72 -9.77
CA TYR A 148 -7.02 -20.08 -9.99
C TYR A 148 -7.52 -20.78 -8.73
N ILE A 149 -7.11 -20.35 -7.53
CA ILE A 149 -7.50 -20.97 -6.26
C ILE A 149 -9.03 -21.21 -6.16
N PRO A 150 -9.90 -20.20 -6.30
CA PRO A 150 -11.34 -20.42 -6.13
C PRO A 150 -11.93 -21.40 -7.14
N MET A 151 -11.46 -21.33 -8.39
CA MET A 151 -11.86 -22.21 -9.48
C MET A 151 -11.39 -23.65 -9.26
N ALA A 152 -10.18 -23.84 -8.73
CA ALA A 152 -9.66 -25.16 -8.40
C ALA A 152 -10.44 -25.80 -7.25
N LYS A 153 -10.79 -25.04 -6.19
CA LYS A 153 -11.66 -25.50 -5.10
C LYS A 153 -13.03 -25.93 -5.62
N LEU A 154 -13.65 -25.08 -6.45
CA LEU A 154 -14.92 -25.36 -7.10
C LEU A 154 -14.87 -26.65 -7.94
N GLN A 155 -13.86 -26.78 -8.82
CA GLN A 155 -13.72 -27.96 -9.67
C GLN A 155 -13.52 -29.24 -8.85
N VAL A 156 -12.73 -29.19 -7.77
CA VAL A 156 -12.53 -30.35 -6.88
C VAL A 156 -13.85 -30.78 -6.22
N LEU A 157 -14.68 -29.83 -5.78
CA LEU A 157 -15.99 -30.13 -5.20
C LEU A 157 -16.94 -30.74 -6.25
N LEU A 158 -16.99 -30.19 -7.46
CA LEU A 158 -17.79 -30.74 -8.55
C LEU A 158 -17.34 -32.16 -8.92
N ASP A 159 -16.04 -32.40 -9.04
CA ASP A 159 -15.49 -33.74 -9.32
C ASP A 159 -15.87 -34.75 -8.22
N GLN A 160 -15.91 -34.32 -6.94
CA GLN A 160 -16.35 -35.17 -5.82
C GLN A 160 -17.84 -35.50 -5.89
N ILE A 161 -18.69 -34.54 -6.28
CA ILE A 161 -20.13 -34.74 -6.47
C ILE A 161 -20.38 -35.70 -7.64
N SER A 162 -19.78 -35.44 -8.81
CA SER A 162 -19.99 -36.25 -10.00
C SER A 162 -19.49 -37.69 -9.83
N SER A 163 -18.43 -37.90 -9.04
CA SER A 163 -17.90 -39.23 -8.70
C SER A 163 -18.66 -39.97 -7.60
N LYS A 164 -19.74 -39.36 -7.04
CA LYS A 164 -20.54 -39.91 -5.93
C LYS A 164 -19.69 -40.35 -4.73
N LYS A 165 -18.60 -39.63 -4.43
CA LYS A 165 -17.79 -39.91 -3.24
C LYS A 165 -18.66 -39.75 -1.98
N ALA A 166 -18.51 -40.68 -1.03
CA ALA A 166 -19.42 -40.86 0.10
C ALA A 166 -19.58 -39.64 1.04
N ALA A 167 -18.66 -38.67 1.00
CA ALA A 167 -18.80 -37.39 1.70
C ALA A 167 -18.10 -36.27 0.92
N LEU A 168 -18.81 -35.16 0.68
CA LEU A 168 -18.26 -33.92 0.14
C LEU A 168 -17.28 -33.31 1.15
N ASN A 169 -16.16 -32.75 0.69
CA ASN A 169 -15.20 -32.10 1.58
C ASN A 169 -15.80 -30.82 2.20
N GLN A 170 -16.38 -30.92 3.39
CA GLN A 170 -17.02 -29.80 4.10
C GLN A 170 -16.09 -28.60 4.33
N GLU A 171 -14.80 -28.85 4.61
CA GLU A 171 -13.82 -27.77 4.77
C GLU A 171 -13.65 -26.98 3.48
N LEU A 172 -13.59 -27.67 2.33
CA LEU A 172 -13.43 -27.02 1.04
C LEU A 172 -14.71 -26.27 0.62
N VAL A 173 -15.90 -26.74 1.01
CA VAL A 173 -17.15 -25.98 0.84
C VAL A 173 -17.12 -24.71 1.71
N GLN A 174 -16.67 -24.81 2.97
CA GLN A 174 -16.50 -23.64 3.84
C GLN A 174 -15.53 -22.62 3.24
N GLU A 175 -14.39 -23.07 2.73
CA GLU A 175 -13.43 -22.19 2.04
C GLU A 175 -14.01 -21.51 0.80
N LEU A 176 -14.88 -22.20 0.06
CA LEU A 176 -15.58 -21.62 -1.08
C LEU A 176 -16.62 -20.59 -0.62
N VAL A 177 -17.37 -20.88 0.46
CA VAL A 177 -18.32 -19.93 1.07
C VAL A 177 -17.60 -18.65 1.48
N GLU A 178 -16.44 -18.74 2.13
CA GLU A 178 -15.63 -17.58 2.51
C GLU A 178 -15.25 -16.71 1.31
N TYR A 179 -14.82 -17.33 0.21
CA TYR A 179 -14.52 -16.61 -1.03
C TYR A 179 -15.76 -15.92 -1.62
N LEU A 180 -16.91 -16.59 -1.63
CA LEU A 180 -18.16 -16.03 -2.17
C LEU A 180 -18.66 -14.84 -1.33
N GLN A 181 -18.42 -14.86 -0.01
CA GLN A 181 -18.70 -13.72 0.86
C GLN A 181 -17.72 -12.58 0.63
N ILE A 182 -16.43 -12.89 0.56
CA ILE A 182 -15.34 -11.92 0.62
C ILE A 182 -14.27 -12.24 -0.45
N PRO A 183 -14.55 -11.97 -1.73
CA PRO A 183 -13.63 -12.35 -2.83
C PRO A 183 -12.31 -11.58 -2.84
N GLN A 184 -12.21 -10.46 -2.09
CA GLN A 184 -11.02 -9.61 -2.01
C GLN A 184 -9.84 -10.32 -1.32
N ILE A 185 -10.11 -11.19 -0.35
CA ILE A 185 -9.08 -11.89 0.43
C ILE A 185 -9.32 -13.39 0.45
N LEU A 186 -8.32 -14.15 0.00
CA LEU A 186 -8.37 -15.61 0.02
C LEU A 186 -7.93 -16.14 1.38
N ARG A 187 -8.40 -17.33 1.74
CA ARG A 187 -7.89 -18.02 2.94
C ARG A 187 -6.37 -18.21 2.88
N GLU A 188 -5.83 -18.46 1.69
CA GLU A 188 -4.39 -18.58 1.46
C GLU A 188 -3.64 -17.25 1.69
N ASP A 189 -4.27 -16.10 1.41
CA ASP A 189 -3.72 -14.79 1.77
C ASP A 189 -3.66 -14.65 3.31
N VAL A 190 -4.70 -15.13 4.02
CA VAL A 190 -4.74 -15.16 5.49
C VAL A 190 -3.66 -16.07 6.07
N TYR A 191 -3.33 -17.20 5.43
CA TYR A 191 -2.22 -18.05 5.86
C TYR A 191 -0.90 -17.29 5.86
N GLU A 192 -0.59 -16.58 4.77
CA GLU A 192 0.62 -15.76 4.63
C GLU A 192 0.67 -14.67 5.72
N ILE A 193 -0.43 -13.98 5.95
CA ILE A 193 -0.55 -12.92 6.98
C ILE A 193 -0.25 -13.45 8.38
N ILE A 194 -0.89 -14.57 8.76
CA ILE A 194 -0.71 -15.14 10.10
C ILE A 194 0.72 -15.66 10.25
N GLN A 195 1.27 -16.37 9.26
CA GLN A 195 2.66 -16.86 9.32
C GLN A 195 3.67 -15.72 9.44
N LYS A 196 3.47 -14.60 8.72
CA LYS A 196 4.38 -13.45 8.81
C LYS A 196 4.26 -12.72 10.16
N ARG A 197 3.07 -12.72 10.75
CA ARG A 197 2.82 -12.11 12.07
C ARG A 197 3.29 -13.00 13.23
N MET A 198 3.02 -14.29 13.15
CA MET A 198 3.23 -15.27 14.21
C MET A 198 4.59 -15.94 14.00
N LYS A 199 5.49 -15.81 14.96
CA LYS A 199 6.86 -16.36 14.88
C LYS A 199 6.97 -17.85 15.29
N HIS A 200 5.86 -18.57 15.35
CA HIS A 200 5.78 -19.99 15.75
C HIS A 200 4.61 -20.67 15.01
N LYS A 201 4.34 -21.96 15.27
CA LYS A 201 3.26 -22.72 14.60
C LYS A 201 2.13 -23.21 15.53
N ASN A 202 2.21 -22.87 16.81
CA ASN A 202 1.27 -23.32 17.85
C ASN A 202 -0.06 -22.55 17.86
N TYR A 203 -0.77 -22.51 16.72
CA TYR A 203 -2.08 -21.88 16.60
C TYR A 203 -2.94 -22.58 15.54
N LYS A 204 -4.25 -22.34 15.57
CA LYS A 204 -5.18 -22.75 14.52
C LYS A 204 -5.98 -21.55 14.01
N LEU A 205 -6.18 -21.48 12.71
CA LEU A 205 -7.14 -20.54 12.12
C LEU A 205 -8.57 -21.03 12.39
N LEU A 206 -9.42 -20.16 12.93
CA LEU A 206 -10.83 -20.44 13.15
C LEU A 206 -11.73 -19.80 12.08
N ALA A 207 -11.55 -18.50 11.86
CA ALA A 207 -12.36 -17.71 10.92
C ALA A 207 -11.68 -16.38 10.59
N TYR A 208 -12.15 -15.70 9.56
CA TYR A 208 -11.80 -14.31 9.28
C TYR A 208 -12.99 -13.55 8.68
N ARG A 209 -12.97 -12.22 8.80
CA ARG A 209 -13.96 -11.34 8.19
C ARG A 209 -13.36 -9.98 7.83
N LEU A 210 -14.04 -9.25 6.94
CA LEU A 210 -13.76 -7.85 6.65
C LEU A 210 -14.83 -6.96 7.27
N ASP A 211 -14.39 -5.91 7.93
CA ASP A 211 -15.23 -4.82 8.41
C ASP A 211 -14.91 -3.56 7.57
N ASP A 212 -15.93 -2.81 7.16
CA ASP A 212 -15.74 -1.54 6.45
C ASP A 212 -15.09 -0.49 7.35
N ILE A 213 -14.25 0.36 6.76
CA ILE A 213 -13.76 1.56 7.43
C ILE A 213 -14.53 2.76 6.88
N ASN A 214 -15.33 3.39 7.73
CA ASN A 214 -15.96 4.67 7.42
C ASN A 214 -14.90 5.79 7.39
N ILE A 215 -14.11 5.86 6.33
CA ILE A 215 -13.19 6.97 6.09
C ILE A 215 -13.96 8.04 5.32
N LYS A 216 -14.10 9.21 5.95
CA LYS A 216 -14.71 10.39 5.33
C LYS A 216 -13.66 11.13 4.50
N GLY A 217 -13.81 11.15 3.18
CA GLY A 217 -12.98 11.97 2.27
C GLY A 217 -12.57 11.23 1.00
N GLY A 218 -12.24 11.95 -0.08
CA GLY A 218 -11.78 11.39 -1.36
C GLY A 218 -10.32 10.94 -1.29
N THR A 219 -10.07 9.84 -0.59
CA THR A 219 -8.75 9.21 -0.44
C THR A 219 -8.25 8.60 -1.75
N LEU A 220 -6.95 8.38 -1.91
CA LEU A 220 -6.40 7.71 -3.10
C LEU A 220 -6.59 6.19 -3.09
N SER A 221 -7.17 5.61 -2.04
CA SER A 221 -7.39 4.17 -1.91
C SER A 221 -8.66 3.83 -1.15
N ASP A 222 -9.15 2.61 -1.35
CA ASP A 222 -10.20 2.00 -0.55
C ASP A 222 -9.57 1.29 0.66
N TYR A 223 -10.30 1.20 1.79
CA TYR A 223 -9.74 0.61 3.01
C TYR A 223 -10.71 -0.29 3.76
N LEU A 224 -10.19 -1.40 4.28
CA LEU A 224 -10.94 -2.40 5.04
C LEU A 224 -10.18 -2.81 6.31
N LYS A 225 -10.89 -3.30 7.32
CA LYS A 225 -10.30 -3.98 8.47
C LYS A 225 -10.46 -5.47 8.32
N LEU A 226 -9.35 -6.20 8.41
CA LEU A 226 -9.36 -7.65 8.47
C LEU A 226 -9.24 -8.10 9.92
N ILE A 227 -10.19 -8.93 10.34
CA ILE A 227 -10.18 -9.57 11.66
C ILE A 227 -10.04 -11.07 11.45
N ILE A 228 -8.94 -11.62 11.95
CA ILE A 228 -8.63 -13.05 11.90
C ILE A 228 -8.73 -13.59 13.33
N SER A 229 -9.58 -14.60 13.52
CA SER A 229 -9.73 -15.31 14.78
C SER A 229 -8.88 -16.58 14.77
N ILE A 230 -7.98 -16.70 15.76
CA ILE A 230 -7.13 -17.87 15.96
C ILE A 230 -7.37 -18.49 17.33
N GLU A 231 -7.19 -19.81 17.42
CA GLU A 231 -7.05 -20.53 18.68
C GLU A 231 -5.57 -20.71 18.99
N GLU A 232 -5.12 -20.22 20.14
CA GLU A 232 -3.76 -20.35 20.66
C GLU A 232 -3.84 -20.68 22.16
N GLU A 233 -3.18 -21.75 22.60
CA GLU A 233 -3.21 -22.18 24.01
C GLU A 233 -4.65 -22.36 24.58
N LYS A 234 -5.60 -22.80 23.75
CA LYS A 234 -7.04 -22.92 24.05
C LYS A 234 -7.75 -21.57 24.33
N GLN A 235 -7.12 -20.46 23.98
CA GLN A 235 -7.71 -19.13 24.01
C GLN A 235 -7.97 -18.64 22.58
N ILE A 236 -9.06 -17.89 22.40
CA ILE A 236 -9.40 -17.29 21.11
C ILE A 236 -8.84 -15.87 21.09
N ASN A 237 -7.91 -15.62 20.18
CA ASN A 237 -7.28 -14.33 19.97
C ASN A 237 -7.69 -13.74 18.61
N ASN A 238 -7.86 -12.42 18.55
CA ASN A 238 -8.20 -11.70 17.33
C ASN A 238 -7.00 -10.88 16.83
N ILE A 239 -6.50 -11.24 15.67
CA ILE A 239 -5.51 -10.50 14.90
C ILE A 239 -6.27 -9.47 14.07
N LYS A 240 -6.00 -8.17 14.31
CA LYS A 240 -6.54 -7.07 13.50
C LYS A 240 -5.47 -6.54 12.55
N CYS A 241 -5.86 -6.37 11.30
CA CYS A 241 -5.05 -5.82 10.22
C CYS A 241 -5.82 -4.72 9.49
N PHE A 242 -5.08 -3.79 8.92
CA PHE A 242 -5.57 -2.75 8.03
C PHE A 242 -5.27 -3.17 6.59
N ILE A 243 -6.26 -3.07 5.70
CA ILE A 243 -6.11 -3.37 4.28
C ILE A 243 -6.26 -2.06 3.51
N LYS A 244 -5.26 -1.74 2.69
CA LYS A 244 -5.32 -0.72 1.64
C LYS A 244 -5.55 -1.42 0.31
N LEU A 245 -6.58 -1.01 -0.42
CA LEU A 245 -7.00 -1.59 -1.70
C LEU A 245 -6.88 -0.57 -2.81
N PHE A 246 -6.52 -1.06 -3.99
CA PHE A 246 -6.66 -0.29 -5.21
C PHE A 246 -8.16 -0.02 -5.47
N PRO A 247 -8.59 1.25 -5.66
CA PRO A 247 -9.99 1.58 -5.85
C PRO A 247 -10.61 0.88 -7.06
N SER A 248 -11.83 0.38 -6.88
CA SER A 248 -12.59 -0.23 -7.99
C SER A 248 -13.05 0.78 -9.06
N LYS A 249 -13.18 2.06 -8.67
CA LYS A 249 -13.53 3.19 -9.52
C LYS A 249 -12.68 4.39 -9.13
N LEU A 250 -12.14 5.08 -10.13
CA LEU A 250 -11.29 6.25 -9.93
C LEU A 250 -12.07 7.52 -10.26
N SER A 251 -11.97 8.54 -9.40
CA SER A 251 -12.33 9.92 -9.72
C SER A 251 -11.26 10.56 -10.61
N TYR A 252 -11.55 11.73 -11.19
CA TYR A 252 -10.59 12.46 -12.06
C TYR A 252 -9.20 12.64 -11.40
N PHE A 253 -9.16 13.10 -10.15
CA PHE A 253 -7.90 13.23 -9.40
C PHE A 253 -7.21 11.89 -9.11
N GLN A 254 -7.99 10.84 -8.80
CA GLN A 254 -7.45 9.50 -8.53
C GLN A 254 -6.86 8.85 -9.78
N GLU A 255 -7.43 9.08 -10.97
CA GLU A 255 -6.87 8.59 -12.24
C GLU A 255 -5.45 9.09 -12.48
N MET A 256 -5.13 10.29 -12.00
CA MET A 256 -3.81 10.91 -12.17
C MET A 256 -2.75 10.38 -11.19
N LEU A 257 -3.12 10.08 -9.95
CA LEU A 257 -2.15 9.78 -8.89
C LEU A 257 -2.17 8.33 -8.37
N THR A 258 -3.33 7.68 -8.39
CA THR A 258 -3.52 6.38 -7.72
C THR A 258 -2.72 5.24 -8.37
N PRO A 259 -2.68 5.10 -9.72
CA PRO A 259 -1.93 4.00 -10.35
C PRO A 259 -0.46 3.97 -9.94
N GLU A 260 0.24 5.11 -10.04
CA GLU A 260 1.66 5.16 -9.71
C GLU A 260 1.92 5.18 -8.20
N GLY A 261 1.04 5.82 -7.43
CA GLY A 261 1.17 5.82 -5.97
C GLY A 261 1.05 4.43 -5.36
N PHE A 262 0.07 3.66 -5.82
CA PHE A 262 -0.11 2.28 -5.34
C PHE A 262 1.04 1.38 -5.78
N LYS A 263 1.52 1.52 -7.03
CA LYS A 263 2.71 0.82 -7.53
C LYS A 263 3.94 1.09 -6.66
N LYS A 264 4.17 2.35 -6.27
CA LYS A 264 5.29 2.71 -5.41
C LYS A 264 5.19 2.15 -4.02
N GLU A 265 4.02 2.20 -3.41
CA GLU A 265 3.84 1.66 -2.06
C GLU A 265 4.01 0.13 -2.04
N ILE A 266 3.56 -0.56 -3.10
CA ILE A 266 3.88 -1.99 -3.33
C ILE A 266 5.40 -2.20 -3.36
N LEU A 267 6.13 -1.44 -4.19
CA LEU A 267 7.59 -1.57 -4.30
C LEU A 267 8.29 -1.26 -2.98
N PHE A 268 7.80 -0.28 -2.23
CA PHE A 268 8.36 0.10 -0.94
C PHE A 268 8.27 -1.05 0.07
N TYR A 269 7.07 -1.59 0.30
CA TYR A 269 6.87 -2.66 1.29
C TYR A 269 7.36 -4.04 0.83
N ASN A 270 7.27 -4.35 -0.47
CA ASN A 270 7.60 -5.67 -0.99
C ASN A 270 9.08 -5.83 -1.32
N THR A 271 9.77 -4.74 -1.66
CA THR A 271 11.15 -4.79 -2.16
C THR A 271 12.08 -3.93 -1.32
N PHE A 272 11.82 -2.63 -1.21
CA PHE A 272 12.76 -1.68 -0.62
C PHE A 272 13.00 -1.94 0.88
N VAL A 273 11.94 -2.01 1.69
CA VAL A 273 12.03 -2.27 3.13
C VAL A 273 12.72 -3.61 3.44
N PRO A 274 12.35 -4.74 2.80
CA PRO A 274 13.06 -6.01 3.01
C PRO A 274 14.56 -5.97 2.68
N ILE A 275 14.98 -5.23 1.65
CA ILE A 275 16.41 -5.07 1.32
C ILE A 275 17.14 -4.35 2.46
N VAL A 276 16.55 -3.28 2.99
CA VAL A 276 17.13 -2.53 4.12
C VAL A 276 17.22 -3.38 5.38
N GLU A 277 16.21 -4.20 5.68
CA GLU A 277 16.24 -5.16 6.79
C GLU A 277 17.40 -6.17 6.61
N GLN A 278 17.61 -6.68 5.40
CA GLN A 278 18.72 -7.60 5.09
C GLN A 278 20.10 -6.95 5.20
N LEU A 279 20.21 -5.63 5.00
CA LEU A 279 21.43 -4.87 5.23
C LEU A 279 21.71 -4.60 6.71
N GLY A 280 20.83 -5.03 7.62
CA GLY A 280 21.03 -5.03 9.06
C GLY A 280 20.33 -3.88 9.81
N MET A 281 19.54 -3.05 9.13
CA MET A 281 18.72 -2.04 9.80
C MET A 281 17.44 -2.69 10.34
N ALA A 282 17.51 -3.20 11.57
CA ALA A 282 16.45 -4.00 12.18
C ALA A 282 15.33 -3.18 12.87
N ASP A 283 15.61 -1.95 13.29
CA ASP A 283 14.67 -1.10 14.05
C ASP A 283 13.75 -0.26 13.16
N ILE A 284 13.05 -0.92 12.23
CA ILE A 284 12.04 -0.30 11.37
C ILE A 284 10.70 -0.21 12.13
N ASP A 285 10.63 0.71 13.08
CA ASP A 285 9.44 0.97 13.90
C ASP A 285 8.65 2.23 13.48
N PHE A 286 9.13 2.92 12.45
CA PHE A 286 8.59 4.19 11.99
C PHE A 286 7.52 4.07 10.91
N LEU A 287 7.26 2.86 10.44
CA LEU A 287 6.24 2.50 9.44
C LEU A 287 5.34 1.36 9.97
N PRO A 288 4.12 1.21 9.43
CA PRO A 288 3.30 0.03 9.66
C PRO A 288 4.01 -1.25 9.21
N ARG A 289 3.99 -2.29 10.05
CA ARG A 289 4.45 -3.62 9.66
C ARG A 289 3.53 -4.18 8.57
N CYS A 290 4.12 -4.50 7.42
CA CYS A 290 3.41 -5.13 6.30
C CYS A 290 3.39 -6.66 6.42
N TYR A 291 2.21 -7.24 6.32
CA TYR A 291 1.99 -8.69 6.36
C TYR A 291 1.75 -9.31 4.98
N LEU A 292 1.25 -8.54 4.01
CA LEU A 292 0.94 -9.03 2.67
C LEU A 292 1.00 -7.89 1.66
N VAL A 293 1.59 -8.16 0.50
CA VAL A 293 1.52 -7.28 -0.67
C VAL A 293 1.06 -8.10 -1.87
N LYS A 294 0.05 -7.59 -2.59
CA LYS A 294 -0.46 -8.07 -3.87
C LYS A 294 -0.61 -6.86 -4.81
N ASN A 295 -0.85 -7.11 -6.09
CA ASN A 295 -0.96 -6.05 -7.10
C ASN A 295 -2.10 -5.04 -6.82
N ASP A 296 -3.14 -5.45 -6.10
CA ASP A 296 -4.35 -4.68 -5.81
C ASP A 296 -4.58 -4.46 -4.31
N MET A 297 -3.67 -4.94 -3.44
CA MET A 297 -3.88 -4.98 -1.99
C MET A 297 -2.59 -4.94 -1.18
N ILE A 298 -2.57 -4.14 -0.13
CA ILE A 298 -1.53 -4.13 0.91
C ILE A 298 -2.18 -4.37 2.27
N VAL A 299 -1.69 -5.35 3.02
CA VAL A 299 -2.18 -5.66 4.38
C VAL A 299 -1.12 -5.28 5.40
N LEU A 300 -1.47 -4.34 6.27
CA LEU A 300 -0.63 -3.77 7.31
C LEU A 300 -1.18 -4.14 8.70
N ASN A 301 -0.38 -4.00 9.75
CA ASN A 301 -0.90 -4.08 11.11
C ASN A 301 -1.86 -2.91 11.41
N ASP A 302 -2.98 -3.18 12.09
CA ASP A 302 -3.86 -2.10 12.56
C ASP A 302 -3.18 -1.41 13.75
N LEU A 303 -2.64 -0.21 13.53
CA LEU A 303 -1.93 0.56 14.56
C LEU A 303 -2.84 1.00 15.72
N SER A 304 -4.17 1.07 15.51
CA SER A 304 -5.10 1.45 16.58
C SER A 304 -5.09 0.45 17.74
N VAL A 305 -4.77 -0.82 17.49
CA VAL A 305 -4.66 -1.84 18.56
C VAL A 305 -3.44 -1.62 19.45
N GLN A 306 -2.47 -0.82 19.01
CA GLN A 306 -1.26 -0.47 19.74
C GLN A 306 -1.37 0.90 20.44
N GLY A 307 -2.53 1.55 20.34
CA GLY A 307 -2.81 2.87 20.93
C GLY A 307 -2.30 4.05 20.10
N TYR A 308 -2.04 3.85 18.81
CA TYR A 308 -1.69 4.93 17.89
C TYR A 308 -2.96 5.57 17.28
N SER A 309 -2.95 6.88 17.13
CA SER A 309 -4.02 7.66 16.48
C SER A 309 -3.47 8.94 15.85
N SER A 310 -4.21 9.55 14.94
CA SER A 310 -3.94 10.95 14.57
C SER A 310 -4.05 11.86 15.79
N THR A 311 -3.36 13.00 15.76
CA THR A 311 -3.52 14.06 16.77
C THR A 311 -4.79 14.87 16.53
N GLU A 312 -5.37 15.37 17.61
CA GLU A 312 -6.48 16.34 17.59
C GLU A 312 -5.96 17.78 17.47
N GLU A 313 -4.67 18.01 17.70
CA GLU A 313 -4.05 19.34 17.59
C GLU A 313 -4.18 19.92 16.18
N THR A 314 -4.48 21.23 16.11
CA THR A 314 -4.56 21.93 14.81
C THR A 314 -3.20 21.92 14.13
N PHE A 315 -2.15 22.25 14.89
CA PHE A 315 -0.77 22.35 14.44
C PHE A 315 0.17 21.63 15.43
N PHE A 316 1.30 21.17 14.93
CA PHE A 316 2.33 20.52 15.72
C PHE A 316 3.15 21.54 16.52
N ASP A 317 3.38 21.21 17.79
CA ASP A 317 4.41 21.83 18.62
C ASP A 317 5.78 21.18 18.40
N TYR A 318 6.77 21.58 19.21
CA TYR A 318 8.11 21.03 19.15
C TYR A 318 8.15 19.52 19.41
N GLU A 319 7.40 19.00 20.40
CA GLU A 319 7.43 17.57 20.76
C GLU A 319 6.90 16.70 19.62
N HIS A 320 5.83 17.14 18.95
CA HIS A 320 5.32 16.47 17.76
C HIS A 320 6.34 16.50 16.62
N LEU A 321 6.90 17.68 16.30
CA LEU A 321 7.87 17.83 15.21
C LEU A 321 9.14 17.02 15.46
N SER A 322 9.66 17.03 16.69
CA SER A 322 10.84 16.26 17.11
C SER A 322 10.65 14.77 16.84
N LEU A 323 9.49 14.21 17.18
CA LEU A 323 9.19 12.81 16.90
C LEU A 323 9.09 12.54 15.40
N VAL A 324 8.50 13.42 14.61
CA VAL A 324 8.37 13.21 13.15
C VAL A 324 9.73 13.32 12.45
N ILE A 325 10.57 14.28 12.84
CA ILE A 325 11.93 14.42 12.32
C ILE A 325 12.73 13.14 12.57
N ARG A 326 12.60 12.52 13.74
CA ARG A 326 13.24 11.23 14.03
C ARG A 326 12.84 10.13 13.06
N GLN A 327 11.56 10.05 12.71
CA GLN A 327 11.07 9.04 11.77
C GLN A 327 11.52 9.33 10.33
N LEU A 328 11.60 10.60 9.94
CA LEU A 328 12.18 11.00 8.66
C LEU A 328 13.66 10.68 8.58
N THR A 329 14.43 10.93 9.65
CA THR A 329 15.85 10.53 9.70
C THR A 329 16.04 9.04 9.47
N LYS A 330 15.19 8.20 10.08
CA LYS A 330 15.24 6.73 9.86
C LYS A 330 14.93 6.37 8.40
N LEU A 331 13.90 6.97 7.80
CA LEU A 331 13.57 6.76 6.38
C LEU A 331 14.74 7.18 5.47
N HIS A 332 15.27 8.39 5.67
CA HIS A 332 16.36 8.93 4.84
C HIS A 332 17.66 8.13 4.99
N SER A 333 17.93 7.60 6.18
CA SER A 333 19.10 6.73 6.44
C SER A 333 19.09 5.47 5.58
N MET A 334 17.92 5.00 5.13
CA MET A 334 17.82 3.82 4.26
C MET A 334 18.52 4.03 2.91
N SER A 335 18.38 5.22 2.32
CA SER A 335 19.04 5.56 1.05
C SER A 335 20.55 5.56 1.21
N PHE A 336 21.07 6.28 2.20
CA PHE A 336 22.50 6.34 2.47
C PHE A 336 23.12 4.96 2.76
N LEU A 337 22.41 4.11 3.50
CA LEU A 337 22.88 2.76 3.79
C LEU A 337 23.02 1.93 2.51
N ILE A 338 22.00 1.92 1.65
CA ILE A 338 22.03 1.16 0.39
C ILE A 338 23.14 1.69 -0.52
N GLU A 339 23.16 3.00 -0.75
CA GLU A 339 24.13 3.66 -1.64
C GLU A 339 25.56 3.41 -1.17
N HIS A 340 25.85 3.59 0.13
CA HIS A 340 27.18 3.35 0.69
C HIS A 340 27.60 1.88 0.52
N ARG A 341 26.71 0.94 0.84
CA ARG A 341 27.02 -0.50 0.77
C ARG A 341 27.29 -0.95 -0.66
N LEU A 342 26.41 -0.59 -1.59
CA LEU A 342 26.56 -0.96 -3.00
C LEU A 342 27.79 -0.29 -3.60
N SER A 343 27.97 1.01 -3.38
CA SER A 343 29.12 1.75 -3.92
C SER A 343 30.44 1.17 -3.44
N LYS A 344 30.53 0.83 -2.14
CA LYS A 344 31.73 0.22 -1.55
C LYS A 344 32.05 -1.16 -2.13
N VAL A 345 31.03 -1.98 -2.37
CA VAL A 345 31.21 -3.36 -2.90
C VAL A 345 31.57 -3.33 -4.38
N LEU A 346 30.94 -2.45 -5.17
CA LEU A 346 31.14 -2.37 -6.62
C LEU A 346 32.35 -1.50 -7.01
N GLY A 347 32.79 -0.61 -6.13
CA GLY A 347 33.92 0.29 -6.40
C GLY A 347 33.57 1.47 -7.31
N GLU A 348 32.28 1.81 -7.43
CA GLU A 348 31.76 2.95 -8.19
C GLU A 348 30.64 3.64 -7.40
N ASN A 349 30.27 4.87 -7.76
CA ASN A 349 29.17 5.57 -7.08
C ASN A 349 27.83 5.02 -7.59
N ILE A 350 27.00 4.52 -6.68
CA ILE A 350 25.66 4.00 -6.95
C ILE A 350 24.64 4.86 -6.23
N TYR A 351 23.60 5.28 -6.95
CA TYR A 351 22.50 6.05 -6.38
C TYR A 351 21.19 5.26 -6.34
N ILE A 352 20.33 5.61 -5.39
CA ILE A 352 19.08 4.89 -5.16
C ILE A 352 18.11 5.01 -6.34
N ASP A 353 18.16 6.09 -7.11
CA ASP A 353 17.34 6.31 -8.29
C ASP A 353 17.73 5.44 -9.50
N GLU A 354 18.97 4.95 -9.52
CA GLU A 354 19.46 3.99 -10.52
C GLU A 354 19.03 2.57 -10.16
N CYS A 355 19.04 2.25 -8.87
CA CYS A 355 18.65 0.93 -8.35
C CYS A 355 17.14 0.73 -8.32
N PHE A 356 16.37 1.78 -8.03
CA PHE A 356 14.92 1.73 -7.83
C PHE A 356 14.18 2.86 -8.58
N PRO A 357 14.32 2.98 -9.92
CA PRO A 357 13.79 4.11 -10.68
C PRO A 357 12.27 4.27 -10.55
N ASP A 358 11.52 3.17 -10.52
CA ASP A 358 10.06 3.20 -10.37
C ASP A 358 9.61 3.70 -8.98
N LEU A 359 10.42 3.47 -7.94
CA LEU A 359 10.15 3.92 -6.58
C LEU A 359 10.41 5.43 -6.44
N THR A 360 11.48 5.91 -7.09
CA THR A 360 12.05 7.26 -6.89
C THR A 360 11.54 8.33 -7.85
N LYS A 361 10.88 7.94 -8.95
CA LYS A 361 10.39 8.85 -10.00
C LYS A 361 9.36 9.86 -9.48
N GLU A 362 9.64 11.16 -9.47
CA GLU A 362 8.62 12.19 -9.18
C GLU A 362 7.45 12.12 -10.19
N TYR A 363 6.21 12.16 -9.68
CA TYR A 363 4.99 12.07 -10.49
C TYR A 363 3.84 12.95 -9.98
N HIS A 364 3.97 13.52 -8.78
CA HIS A 364 3.01 14.40 -8.15
C HIS A 364 3.23 15.85 -8.56
N ILE A 365 4.46 16.37 -8.43
CA ILE A 365 4.80 17.78 -8.68
C ILE A 365 5.56 17.89 -10.00
N LEU A 366 4.82 17.78 -11.11
CA LEU A 366 5.32 17.86 -12.49
C LEU A 366 4.70 19.05 -13.24
N PRO A 367 5.42 19.65 -14.21
CA PRO A 367 4.85 20.69 -15.08
C PRO A 367 3.77 20.06 -15.98
N ASN A 368 2.51 20.22 -15.58
CA ASN A 368 1.34 19.68 -16.25
C ASN A 368 0.12 20.56 -15.95
N GLU A 369 -0.96 20.37 -16.72
CA GLU A 369 -2.19 21.16 -16.60
C GLU A 369 -2.71 21.24 -15.16
N LEU A 370 -2.74 20.12 -14.42
CA LEU A 370 -3.24 20.10 -13.05
C LEU A 370 -2.40 20.96 -12.11
N ASN A 371 -1.07 20.82 -12.12
CA ASN A 371 -0.19 21.56 -11.23
C ASN A 371 -0.07 23.03 -11.65
N ASP A 372 -0.14 23.32 -12.94
CA ASP A 372 -0.22 24.69 -13.44
C ASP A 372 -1.52 25.34 -12.96
N THR A 373 -2.67 24.64 -13.01
CA THR A 373 -3.92 25.12 -12.42
C THR A 373 -3.80 25.37 -10.91
N HIS A 374 -3.05 24.54 -10.17
CA HIS A 374 -2.78 24.78 -8.75
C HIS A 374 -2.00 26.07 -8.51
N ILE A 375 -0.97 26.34 -9.31
CA ILE A 375 -0.17 27.58 -9.23
C ILE A 375 -1.02 28.79 -9.59
N GLU A 376 -1.78 28.74 -10.70
CA GLU A 376 -2.65 29.84 -11.13
C GLU A 376 -3.74 30.13 -10.09
N TYR A 377 -4.32 29.08 -9.49
CA TYR A 377 -5.24 29.21 -8.37
C TYR A 377 -4.57 29.94 -7.19
N ALA A 378 -3.39 29.50 -6.77
CA ALA A 378 -2.68 30.11 -5.65
C ALA A 378 -2.36 31.60 -5.90
N VAL A 379 -2.03 31.95 -7.14
CA VAL A 379 -1.77 33.33 -7.57
C VAL A 379 -3.05 34.16 -7.58
N ALA A 380 -4.13 33.64 -8.14
CA ALA A 380 -5.42 34.34 -8.17
C ALA A 380 -5.98 34.56 -6.75
N ASP A 381 -5.78 33.60 -5.85
CA ASP A 381 -6.22 33.67 -4.45
C ASP A 381 -5.53 34.79 -3.64
N LEU A 382 -4.38 35.31 -4.11
CA LEU A 382 -3.69 36.43 -3.48
C LEU A 382 -4.53 37.71 -3.43
N GLU A 383 -5.55 37.85 -4.30
CA GLU A 383 -6.46 38.99 -4.29
C GLU A 383 -7.16 39.14 -2.92
N ALA A 384 -7.52 38.01 -2.29
CA ALA A 384 -8.13 37.98 -0.96
C ALA A 384 -7.18 38.49 0.15
N TYR A 385 -5.89 38.59 -0.16
CA TYR A 385 -4.81 39.02 0.73
C TYR A 385 -4.12 40.30 0.24
N SER A 386 -4.75 41.05 -0.65
CA SER A 386 -4.17 42.27 -1.25
C SER A 386 -3.67 43.30 -0.22
N TYR A 387 -4.29 43.34 0.97
CA TYR A 387 -3.87 44.20 2.08
C TYR A 387 -2.49 43.86 2.67
N LEU A 388 -1.95 42.66 2.40
CA LEU A 388 -0.60 42.25 2.79
C LEU A 388 0.49 42.80 1.85
N ALA A 389 0.14 43.17 0.62
CA ALA A 389 1.07 43.73 -0.36
C ALA A 389 1.32 45.22 -0.10
N LYS A 390 2.31 45.53 0.76
CA LYS A 390 2.55 46.91 1.25
C LYS A 390 3.34 47.79 0.29
N HIS A 391 4.26 47.21 -0.48
CA HIS A 391 5.25 47.97 -1.27
C HIS A 391 5.10 47.87 -2.79
N ILE A 392 4.24 46.97 -3.27
CA ILE A 392 3.99 46.73 -4.70
C ILE A 392 2.49 46.55 -4.92
N SER A 393 2.01 46.76 -6.15
CA SER A 393 0.62 46.47 -6.49
C SER A 393 0.32 44.97 -6.39
N ILE A 394 -0.95 44.62 -6.17
CA ILE A 394 -1.38 43.21 -6.16
C ILE A 394 -1.03 42.50 -7.48
N GLY A 395 -1.17 43.18 -8.63
CA GLY A 395 -0.78 42.62 -9.92
C GLY A 395 0.72 42.33 -10.06
N GLU A 396 1.58 43.18 -9.50
CA GLU A 396 3.03 42.90 -9.46
C GLU A 396 3.35 41.77 -8.48
N PHE A 397 2.67 41.70 -7.34
CA PHE A 397 2.82 40.58 -6.40
C PHE A 397 2.43 39.25 -7.06
N GLN A 398 1.27 39.18 -7.71
CA GLN A 398 0.82 38.01 -8.45
C GLN A 398 1.82 37.56 -9.52
N LYS A 399 2.39 38.49 -10.28
CA LYS A 399 3.41 38.21 -11.29
C LYS A 399 4.67 37.58 -10.67
N ARG A 400 5.19 38.15 -9.58
CA ARG A 400 6.39 37.63 -8.89
C ARG A 400 6.11 36.29 -8.21
N ALA A 401 4.96 36.17 -7.54
CA ALA A 401 4.51 34.94 -6.90
C ALA A 401 4.44 33.80 -7.90
N LYS A 402 3.87 34.04 -9.09
CA LYS A 402 3.85 33.03 -10.16
C LYS A 402 5.24 32.55 -10.55
N LEU A 403 6.20 33.46 -10.71
CA LEU A 403 7.59 33.09 -11.02
C LEU A 403 8.19 32.23 -9.89
N LYS A 404 8.00 32.63 -8.63
CA LYS A 404 8.49 31.88 -7.47
C LYS A 404 7.84 30.50 -7.31
N LEU A 405 6.52 30.42 -7.38
CA LEU A 405 5.83 29.14 -7.23
C LEU A 405 6.18 28.15 -8.35
N ASN A 406 6.50 28.63 -9.56
CA ASN A 406 7.00 27.77 -10.64
C ASN A 406 8.39 27.17 -10.36
N GLU A 407 9.19 27.74 -9.46
CA GLU A 407 10.49 27.16 -9.07
C GLU A 407 10.30 25.78 -8.41
N VAL A 408 9.11 25.47 -7.87
CA VAL A 408 8.81 24.19 -7.19
C VAL A 408 9.15 22.98 -8.04
N TYR A 409 8.91 23.03 -9.36
CA TYR A 409 9.20 21.93 -10.28
C TYR A 409 10.69 21.58 -10.36
N SER A 410 11.57 22.54 -10.06
CA SER A 410 13.01 22.31 -9.97
C SER A 410 13.42 21.78 -8.59
N THR A 411 12.76 22.23 -7.52
CA THR A 411 13.11 21.86 -6.14
C THR A 411 12.92 20.37 -5.83
N VAL A 412 11.96 19.72 -6.51
CA VAL A 412 11.61 18.31 -6.26
C VAL A 412 12.47 17.32 -7.05
N LYS A 413 13.40 17.80 -7.87
CA LYS A 413 14.32 16.97 -8.65
C LYS A 413 15.54 16.58 -7.83
N LYS A 414 16.25 15.53 -8.27
CA LYS A 414 17.60 15.20 -7.82
C LYS A 414 18.50 16.45 -7.91
N SER A 415 19.19 16.76 -6.83
CA SER A 415 20.15 17.86 -6.75
C SER A 415 21.57 17.37 -6.99
N ASP A 416 22.35 18.15 -7.74
CA ASP A 416 23.79 17.93 -7.87
C ASP A 416 24.60 18.58 -6.72
N SER A 417 23.95 19.42 -5.90
CA SER A 417 24.60 20.23 -4.86
C SER A 417 24.30 19.77 -3.43
N PHE A 418 23.23 19.00 -3.24
CA PHE A 418 22.79 18.54 -1.93
C PHE A 418 22.56 17.03 -1.93
N SER A 419 22.80 16.39 -0.79
CA SER A 419 22.55 14.96 -0.61
C SER A 419 21.08 14.64 -0.84
N ASN A 420 20.83 13.67 -1.72
CA ASN A 420 19.50 13.22 -2.05
C ASN A 420 19.20 11.92 -1.29
N VAL A 421 17.92 11.73 -0.98
CA VAL A 421 17.40 10.55 -0.29
C VAL A 421 16.03 10.23 -0.85
N ILE A 422 15.52 9.04 -0.53
CA ILE A 422 14.09 8.76 -0.70
C ILE A 422 13.33 9.60 0.34
N CYS A 423 12.74 10.69 -0.15
CA CYS A 423 11.78 11.49 0.58
C CYS A 423 10.41 10.82 0.50
N HIS A 424 9.65 10.86 1.59
CA HIS A 424 8.27 10.40 1.66
C HIS A 424 7.34 11.21 0.75
N GLY A 425 7.51 12.54 0.69
CA GLY A 425 6.77 13.40 -0.23
C GLY A 425 5.30 13.64 0.09
N ASP A 426 4.78 13.12 1.22
CA ASP A 426 3.37 13.26 1.67
C ASP A 426 3.25 13.40 3.20
N ILE A 427 4.13 14.20 3.82
CA ILE A 427 4.23 14.31 5.29
C ILE A 427 3.32 15.43 5.81
N TRP A 428 2.07 15.08 6.02
CA TRP A 428 1.07 15.92 6.69
C TRP A 428 0.36 15.14 7.81
N LYS A 429 -0.27 15.86 8.74
CA LYS A 429 -0.69 15.31 10.04
C LYS A 429 -1.63 14.11 9.99
N THR A 430 -2.37 13.89 8.91
CA THR A 430 -3.24 12.71 8.78
C THR A 430 -2.47 11.44 8.45
N ASN A 431 -1.30 11.57 7.83
CA ASN A 431 -0.38 10.48 7.50
C ASN A 431 0.61 10.22 8.64
N ILE A 432 0.36 10.77 9.83
CA ILE A 432 1.22 10.61 11.00
C ILE A 432 0.33 10.21 12.16
N PHE A 433 0.59 9.03 12.72
CA PHE A 433 -0.04 8.60 13.96
C PHE A 433 0.91 8.76 15.12
N PHE A 434 0.37 9.18 16.26
CA PHE A 434 1.08 9.33 17.52
C PHE A 434 0.53 8.34 18.54
N LYS A 435 1.41 7.91 19.43
CA LYS A 435 1.08 7.25 20.69
C LYS A 435 1.35 8.24 21.82
N TRP A 436 0.58 8.17 22.89
CA TRP A 436 0.54 9.20 23.92
C TRP A 436 0.97 8.67 25.29
N TYR A 437 1.65 9.50 26.06
CA TYR A 437 1.80 9.32 27.51
C TYR A 437 0.46 9.60 28.23
N SER A 438 0.37 9.20 29.51
CA SER A 438 -0.81 9.47 30.34
C SER A 438 -1.10 10.96 30.52
N ASN A 439 -0.10 11.83 30.39
CA ASN A 439 -0.22 13.29 30.44
C ASN A 439 -0.60 13.94 29.09
N LYS A 440 -0.97 13.13 28.08
CA LYS A 440 -1.31 13.57 26.71
C LYS A 440 -0.16 14.16 25.88
N GLN A 441 1.09 14.06 26.32
CA GLN A 441 2.23 14.38 25.44
C GLN A 441 2.48 13.25 24.44
N PRO A 442 2.91 13.56 23.20
CA PRO A 442 3.22 12.53 22.23
C PRO A 442 4.48 11.77 22.68
N GLN A 443 4.41 10.44 22.64
CA GLN A 443 5.44 9.52 23.09
C GLN A 443 6.22 8.91 21.92
N ARG A 444 5.51 8.53 20.85
CA ARG A 444 6.06 7.92 19.64
C ARG A 444 5.23 8.35 18.44
N SER A 445 5.82 8.33 17.26
CA SER A 445 5.12 8.56 16.00
C SER A 445 5.37 7.41 15.02
N VAL A 446 4.44 7.22 14.08
CA VAL A 446 4.56 6.31 12.93
C VAL A 446 4.07 7.08 11.71
N ILE A 447 4.85 7.04 10.64
CA ILE A 447 4.51 7.65 9.35
C ILE A 447 3.74 6.61 8.51
N LEU A 448 2.73 7.07 7.79
CA LEU A 448 1.83 6.27 6.96
C LEU A 448 1.87 6.77 5.52
N ASP A 449 1.41 5.93 4.60
CA ASP A 449 1.11 6.28 3.20
C ASP A 449 2.33 6.68 2.36
N TYR A 450 3.12 5.67 1.96
CA TYR A 450 4.36 5.82 1.22
C TYR A 450 4.17 5.91 -0.31
N GLN A 451 3.06 6.49 -0.77
CA GLN A 451 2.71 6.52 -2.19
C GLN A 451 3.47 7.60 -2.99
N LEU A 452 3.82 8.74 -2.36
CA LEU A 452 4.48 9.87 -3.03
C LEU A 452 6.02 9.85 -2.93
N LEU A 453 6.62 8.69 -2.65
CA LEU A 453 8.07 8.55 -2.49
C LEU A 453 8.83 9.12 -3.68
N LYS A 454 9.95 9.79 -3.45
CA LYS A 454 10.77 10.35 -4.54
C LYS A 454 12.22 10.53 -4.13
N TYR A 455 13.12 10.59 -5.10
CA TYR A 455 14.52 10.90 -4.85
C TYR A 455 14.82 12.39 -5.02
N SER A 456 15.05 13.07 -3.90
CA SER A 456 15.25 14.52 -3.82
C SER A 456 16.07 14.90 -2.58
N PRO A 457 16.50 16.16 -2.42
CA PRO A 457 17.20 16.59 -1.22
C PRO A 457 16.39 16.33 0.05
N GLN A 458 17.05 15.85 1.09
CA GLN A 458 16.42 15.56 2.40
C GLN A 458 15.69 16.74 3.05
N ALA A 459 16.02 17.98 2.64
CA ALA A 459 15.35 19.20 3.06
C ALA A 459 13.86 19.22 2.68
N ILE A 460 13.47 18.53 1.61
CA ILE A 460 12.11 18.53 1.06
C ILE A 460 11.09 18.05 2.10
N ASP A 461 11.32 16.90 2.74
CA ASP A 461 10.40 16.40 3.76
C ASP A 461 10.39 17.27 5.03
N ILE A 462 11.55 17.82 5.43
CA ILE A 462 11.67 18.72 6.59
C ILE A 462 10.88 20.02 6.36
N LEU A 463 11.00 20.60 5.17
CA LEU A 463 10.23 21.76 4.76
C LEU A 463 8.74 21.42 4.67
N MET A 464 8.38 20.26 4.10
CA MET A 464 6.99 19.84 3.99
C MET A 464 6.32 19.71 5.37
N VAL A 465 6.93 18.94 6.28
CA VAL A 465 6.33 18.68 7.60
C VAL A 465 6.16 19.97 8.39
N THR A 466 7.17 20.86 8.37
CA THR A 466 7.12 22.09 9.15
C THR A 466 6.16 23.11 8.56
N TYR A 467 6.12 23.28 7.23
CA TYR A 467 5.28 24.30 6.60
C TYR A 467 3.79 23.94 6.59
N ILE A 468 3.46 22.66 6.42
CA ILE A 468 2.07 22.19 6.44
C ILE A 468 1.56 22.15 7.89
N ASN A 469 2.35 21.58 8.81
CA ASN A 469 1.82 21.19 10.11
C ASN A 469 2.14 22.16 11.25
N ALA A 470 2.99 23.18 11.08
CA ALA A 470 3.37 24.09 12.16
C ALA A 470 3.16 25.58 11.81
N THR A 471 2.89 26.40 12.82
CA THR A 471 2.80 27.86 12.66
C THR A 471 4.16 28.46 12.32
N LYS A 472 4.18 29.66 11.71
CA LYS A 472 5.43 30.39 11.44
C LYS A 472 6.23 30.61 12.72
N GLN A 473 5.57 31.00 13.81
CA GLN A 473 6.21 31.18 15.12
C GLN A 473 6.96 29.92 15.58
N THR A 474 6.33 28.75 15.45
CA THR A 474 6.95 27.47 15.82
C THR A 474 8.18 27.19 14.94
N ARG A 475 8.11 27.45 13.63
CA ARG A 475 9.26 27.28 12.73
C ARG A 475 10.40 28.24 13.05
N ASP A 476 10.10 29.52 13.23
CA ASP A 476 11.10 30.53 13.57
C ASP A 476 11.84 30.17 14.87
N GLN A 477 11.11 29.61 15.85
CA GLN A 477 11.67 29.25 17.15
C GLN A 477 12.47 27.94 17.12
N TYR A 478 12.01 26.93 16.38
CA TYR A 478 12.50 25.56 16.55
C TYR A 478 13.19 24.93 15.33
N MET A 479 13.14 25.55 14.14
CA MET A 479 13.75 24.96 12.92
C MET A 479 15.23 24.61 13.13
N GLY A 480 16.01 25.50 13.74
CA GLY A 480 17.43 25.23 14.03
C GLY A 480 17.63 23.96 14.88
N LEU A 481 16.86 23.81 15.96
CA LEU A 481 16.93 22.64 16.84
C LEU A 481 16.48 21.35 16.13
N LEU A 482 15.46 21.44 15.26
CA LEU A 482 15.00 20.30 14.48
C LEU A 482 16.07 19.82 13.48
N LEU A 483 16.81 20.75 12.85
CA LEU A 483 17.92 20.40 11.96
C LEU A 483 19.11 19.80 12.70
N GLU A 484 19.45 20.34 13.87
CA GLU A 484 20.49 19.77 14.74
C GLU A 484 20.14 18.35 15.18
N GLN A 485 18.88 18.16 15.59
CA GLN A 485 18.38 16.83 15.93
C GLN A 485 18.43 15.88 14.73
N TYR A 486 17.93 16.29 13.56
CA TYR A 486 17.95 15.48 12.34
C TYR A 486 19.37 14.99 12.03
N HIS A 487 20.34 15.91 12.02
CA HIS A 487 21.73 15.60 11.69
C HIS A 487 22.39 14.67 12.73
N SER A 488 22.20 14.95 14.02
CA SER A 488 22.76 14.13 15.10
C SER A 488 22.18 12.71 15.11
N GLU A 489 20.88 12.56 14.82
CA GLU A 489 20.26 11.25 14.70
C GLU A 489 20.71 10.51 13.45
N LEU A 490 20.99 11.23 12.35
CA LEU A 490 21.54 10.67 11.12
C LEU A 490 22.95 10.13 11.37
N GLU A 491 23.80 10.90 12.04
CA GLU A 491 25.14 10.48 12.50
C GLU A 491 25.07 9.23 13.38
N SER A 492 24.18 9.23 14.38
CA SER A 492 24.02 8.09 15.28
C SER A 492 23.50 6.85 14.55
N THR A 493 22.63 7.00 13.55
CA THR A 493 22.04 5.87 12.82
C THR A 493 23.03 5.28 11.83
N LEU A 494 23.66 6.12 11.00
CA LEU A 494 24.60 5.70 9.97
C LEU A 494 25.97 5.31 10.54
N GLY A 495 26.38 5.89 11.67
CA GLY A 495 27.60 5.52 12.39
C GLY A 495 27.61 4.06 12.84
N GLN A 496 26.44 3.46 13.14
CA GLN A 496 26.31 2.03 13.45
C GLN A 496 26.73 1.13 12.28
N PHE A 497 26.72 1.66 11.06
CA PHE A 497 27.15 0.97 9.84
C PHE A 497 28.55 1.41 9.36
N GLY A 498 29.24 2.25 10.15
CA GLY A 498 30.57 2.78 9.83
C GLY A 498 30.56 3.85 8.73
N ILE A 499 29.45 4.58 8.60
CA ILE A 499 29.28 5.65 7.63
C ILE A 499 29.47 7.00 8.33
N ASP A 500 30.38 7.81 7.81
CA ASP A 500 30.66 9.16 8.30
C ASP A 500 29.77 10.19 7.59
N VAL A 501 28.80 10.76 8.32
CA VAL A 501 27.81 11.69 7.77
C VAL A 501 28.45 12.99 7.28
N GLU A 502 29.53 13.44 7.90
CA GLU A 502 30.24 14.66 7.47
C GLU A 502 30.90 14.51 6.08
N GLN A 503 30.99 13.28 5.55
CA GLN A 503 31.49 13.04 4.19
C GLN A 503 30.37 13.00 3.13
N ILE A 504 29.13 12.70 3.53
CA ILE A 504 28.02 12.44 2.61
C ILE A 504 26.88 13.46 2.71
N SER A 505 26.67 14.05 3.89
CA SER A 505 25.63 15.04 4.15
C SER A 505 26.01 15.99 5.30
N PRO A 506 27.00 16.89 5.09
CA PRO A 506 27.46 17.82 6.11
C PRO A 506 26.33 18.72 6.63
N PHE A 507 26.36 19.04 7.92
CA PHE A 507 25.32 19.87 8.54
C PHE A 507 25.15 21.26 7.88
N LYS A 508 26.26 21.86 7.44
CA LYS A 508 26.26 23.15 6.72
C LYS A 508 25.47 23.07 5.42
N ASP A 509 25.55 21.93 4.71
CA ASP A 509 24.91 21.74 3.41
C ASP A 509 23.43 21.43 3.60
N LEU A 510 23.08 20.69 4.66
CA LEU A 510 21.69 20.56 5.11
C LEU A 510 21.05 21.93 5.39
N LYS A 511 21.69 22.78 6.22
CA LYS A 511 21.16 24.14 6.50
C LYS A 511 20.97 24.95 5.23
N LYS A 512 21.98 24.95 4.36
CA LYS A 512 21.93 25.65 3.08
C LYS A 512 20.79 25.15 2.19
N SER A 513 20.57 23.83 2.13
CA SER A 513 19.49 23.25 1.34
C SER A 513 18.10 23.65 1.84
N VAL A 514 17.91 23.78 3.16
CA VAL A 514 16.64 24.24 3.75
C VAL A 514 16.34 25.70 3.37
N GLU A 515 17.35 26.56 3.38
CA GLU A 515 17.21 27.95 2.98
C GLU A 515 16.94 28.10 1.48
N GLU A 516 17.72 27.41 0.62
CA GLU A 516 17.58 27.51 -0.84
C GLU A 516 16.29 26.88 -1.36
N LEU A 517 15.79 25.83 -0.70
CA LEU A 517 14.58 25.11 -1.12
C LEU A 517 13.32 25.61 -0.41
N LYS A 518 13.40 26.67 0.42
CA LYS A 518 12.29 27.20 1.23
C LYS A 518 11.00 27.48 0.43
N VAL A 519 11.13 27.84 -0.86
CA VAL A 519 9.98 28.04 -1.77
C VAL A 519 9.09 26.80 -1.86
N PHE A 520 9.67 25.60 -1.79
CA PHE A 520 8.93 24.34 -1.74
C PHE A 520 8.02 24.25 -0.52
N GLY A 521 8.55 24.57 0.67
CA GLY A 521 7.77 24.58 1.91
C GLY A 521 6.61 25.57 1.83
N ILE A 522 6.86 26.78 1.35
CA ILE A 522 5.83 27.82 1.16
C ILE A 522 4.73 27.33 0.19
N PHE A 523 5.12 26.79 -0.96
CA PHE A 523 4.19 26.22 -1.94
C PHE A 523 3.30 25.13 -1.31
N MET A 524 3.91 24.18 -0.61
CA MET A 524 3.19 23.08 0.04
C MET A 524 2.23 23.58 1.11
N GLY A 525 2.64 24.57 1.90
CA GLY A 525 1.79 25.23 2.90
C GLY A 525 0.58 25.93 2.26
N ILE A 526 0.77 26.68 1.18
CA ILE A 526 -0.33 27.34 0.45
C ILE A 526 -1.32 26.30 -0.10
N LEU A 527 -0.79 25.24 -0.71
CA LEU A 527 -1.58 24.18 -1.31
C LEU A 527 -2.42 23.40 -0.28
N HIS A 528 -1.81 22.98 0.82
CA HIS A 528 -2.44 22.06 1.79
C HIS A 528 -3.30 22.77 2.83
N ASN A 529 -2.88 23.93 3.34
CA ASN A 529 -3.50 24.49 4.55
C ASN A 529 -4.87 25.08 4.27
N LYS A 530 -5.06 25.68 3.10
CA LYS A 530 -6.38 26.17 2.67
C LYS A 530 -7.37 25.02 2.51
N PHE A 531 -6.92 23.86 2.01
CA PHE A 531 -7.75 22.66 1.90
C PHE A 531 -8.04 22.02 3.26
N THR A 532 -7.02 21.90 4.12
CA THR A 532 -7.10 21.15 5.38
C THR A 532 -7.99 21.84 6.43
N GLY A 533 -8.09 23.18 6.39
CA GLY A 533 -8.92 23.95 7.29
C GLY A 533 -10.43 23.93 6.98
N LEU A 534 -10.86 23.37 5.85
CA LEU A 534 -12.25 23.41 5.40
C LEU A 534 -13.14 22.38 6.09
N PRO A 535 -14.47 22.61 6.13
CA PRO A 535 -15.44 21.60 6.57
C PRO A 535 -15.37 20.32 5.71
N LYS A 536 -14.78 19.26 6.28
CA LYS A 536 -14.51 17.98 5.57
C LYS A 536 -15.75 17.36 4.94
N ASP A 537 -16.91 17.43 5.60
CA ASP A 537 -18.15 16.84 5.09
C ASP A 537 -18.65 17.58 3.83
N LYS A 538 -18.56 18.93 3.79
CA LYS A 538 -18.98 19.73 2.63
C LYS A 538 -18.07 19.51 1.44
N LEU A 539 -16.76 19.63 1.67
CA LEU A 539 -15.76 19.42 0.63
C LEU A 539 -15.79 17.98 0.10
N GLY A 540 -15.92 17.00 1.00
CA GLY A 540 -16.05 15.60 0.63
C GLY A 540 -17.25 15.31 -0.26
N ASN A 541 -18.39 15.97 -0.04
CA ASN A 541 -19.57 15.81 -0.90
C ASN A 541 -19.37 16.39 -2.30
N ILE A 542 -18.62 17.49 -2.43
CA ILE A 542 -18.26 18.08 -3.73
C ILE A 542 -17.31 17.14 -4.47
N LEU A 543 -16.28 16.64 -3.79
CA LEU A 543 -15.27 15.78 -4.41
C LEU A 543 -15.79 14.38 -4.77
N LYS A 544 -16.91 13.93 -4.18
CA LYS A 544 -17.58 12.67 -4.53
C LYS A 544 -18.37 12.74 -5.84
N ASP A 545 -18.82 13.93 -6.23
CA ASP A 545 -19.50 14.15 -7.50
C ASP A 545 -18.46 14.20 -8.63
N PRO A 546 -18.47 13.28 -9.62
CA PRO A 546 -17.42 13.22 -10.63
C PRO A 546 -17.28 14.50 -11.46
N THR A 547 -18.39 15.18 -11.75
CA THR A 547 -18.39 16.42 -12.53
C THR A 547 -17.81 17.56 -11.72
N LYS A 548 -18.27 17.72 -10.47
CA LYS A 548 -17.76 18.78 -9.59
C LYS A 548 -16.32 18.53 -9.17
N ASN A 549 -15.92 17.28 -8.98
CA ASN A 549 -14.53 16.89 -8.72
C ASN A 549 -13.63 17.38 -9.86
N LYS A 550 -13.96 17.03 -11.11
CA LYS A 550 -13.20 17.50 -12.27
C LYS A 550 -13.14 19.03 -12.32
N GLN A 551 -14.29 19.70 -12.22
CA GLN A 551 -14.35 21.17 -12.23
C GLN A 551 -13.51 21.79 -11.12
N PHE A 552 -13.55 21.24 -9.89
CA PHE A 552 -12.74 21.73 -8.77
C PHE A 552 -11.23 21.68 -9.05
N TRP A 553 -10.77 20.66 -9.79
CA TRP A 553 -9.35 20.49 -10.08
C TRP A 553 -8.88 21.20 -11.36
N THR A 554 -9.77 21.50 -12.31
CA THR A 554 -9.41 22.08 -13.62
C THR A 554 -9.90 23.51 -13.84
N ASP A 555 -10.91 23.98 -13.10
CA ASP A 555 -11.49 25.33 -13.24
C ASP A 555 -11.13 26.19 -12.02
N ILE A 556 -10.28 27.19 -12.25
CA ILE A 556 -9.75 28.09 -11.22
C ILE A 556 -10.88 28.88 -10.56
N ASN A 557 -11.84 29.40 -11.34
CA ASN A 557 -12.91 30.23 -10.81
C ASN A 557 -13.86 29.39 -9.96
N TYR A 558 -14.24 28.22 -10.47
CA TYR A 558 -15.08 27.28 -9.71
C TYR A 558 -14.42 26.87 -8.39
N ARG A 559 -13.11 26.61 -8.41
CA ARG A 559 -12.35 26.29 -7.20
C ARG A 559 -12.35 27.44 -6.20
N ILE A 560 -12.07 28.67 -6.64
CA ILE A 560 -12.09 29.87 -5.79
C ILE A 560 -13.47 30.09 -5.18
N GLU A 561 -14.53 30.08 -6.00
CA GLU A 561 -15.92 30.26 -5.54
C GLU A 561 -16.31 29.20 -4.51
N THR A 562 -15.98 27.94 -4.79
CA THR A 562 -16.23 26.81 -3.89
C THR A 562 -15.55 27.03 -2.55
N LEU A 563 -14.26 27.35 -2.55
CA LEU A 563 -13.47 27.55 -1.33
C LEU A 563 -13.94 28.76 -0.53
N ASN A 564 -14.23 29.88 -1.21
CA ASN A 564 -14.73 31.10 -0.58
C ASN A 564 -16.12 30.91 0.05
N SER A 565 -16.99 30.09 -0.57
CA SER A 565 -18.31 29.78 -0.01
C SER A 565 -18.26 29.12 1.37
N MET A 566 -17.16 28.45 1.70
CA MET A 566 -16.94 27.76 2.96
C MET A 566 -16.02 28.53 3.92
N TRP A 567 -15.43 29.65 3.48
CA TRP A 567 -14.35 30.32 4.21
C TRP A 567 -14.78 30.88 5.58
N ASN A 568 -16.05 31.29 5.71
CA ASN A 568 -16.60 31.77 6.97
C ASN A 568 -16.67 30.70 8.06
N GLU A 569 -16.67 29.41 7.69
CA GLU A 569 -16.71 28.27 8.61
C GLU A 569 -15.31 27.77 8.99
N VAL A 570 -14.25 28.29 8.36
CA VAL A 570 -12.87 27.93 8.65
C VAL A 570 -12.47 28.54 10.00
N HIS A 571 -11.84 27.72 10.86
CA HIS A 571 -11.35 28.17 12.16
C HIS A 571 -10.30 29.28 12.01
N GLU A 572 -10.29 30.27 12.90
CA GLU A 572 -9.41 31.44 12.81
C GLU A 572 -7.91 31.07 12.79
N GLU A 573 -7.52 30.00 13.47
CA GLU A 573 -6.14 29.49 13.43
C GLU A 573 -5.70 29.09 12.01
N TRP A 574 -6.59 28.50 11.21
CA TRP A 574 -6.30 28.15 9.81
C TRP A 574 -6.25 29.38 8.91
N LYS A 575 -7.12 30.38 9.14
CA LYS A 575 -7.06 31.65 8.41
C LYS A 575 -5.73 32.36 8.65
N LYS A 576 -5.33 32.49 9.92
CA LYS A 576 -4.02 33.04 10.29
C LYS A 576 -2.87 32.27 9.65
N LYS A 577 -2.95 30.93 9.64
CA LYS A 577 -1.93 30.10 8.98
C LYS A 577 -1.84 30.34 7.48
N CYS A 578 -2.96 30.57 6.79
CA CYS A 578 -2.96 30.95 5.38
C CYS A 578 -2.34 32.34 5.17
N GLU A 579 -2.64 33.32 6.03
CA GLU A 579 -1.99 34.65 6.00
C GLU A 579 -0.47 34.55 6.20
N GLU A 580 0.00 33.76 7.17
CA GLU A 580 1.43 33.51 7.40
C GLU A 580 2.14 33.02 6.13
N ASN A 581 1.53 32.06 5.42
CA ASN A 581 2.09 31.52 4.18
C ASN A 581 2.17 32.60 3.08
N VAL A 582 1.17 33.48 2.98
CA VAL A 582 1.16 34.59 2.00
C VAL A 582 2.20 35.65 2.35
N ILE A 583 2.40 35.95 3.64
CA ILE A 583 3.45 36.87 4.11
C ILE A 583 4.83 36.35 3.70
N GLU A 584 5.11 35.07 3.94
CA GLU A 584 6.41 34.48 3.56
C GLU A 584 6.61 34.43 2.05
N LEU A 585 5.56 34.17 1.27
CA LEU A 585 5.62 34.26 -0.19
C LEU A 585 5.91 35.70 -0.64
N TYR A 586 5.28 36.68 0.00
CA TYR A 586 5.51 38.10 -0.28
C TYR A 586 6.97 38.48 0.01
N GLU A 587 7.51 38.10 1.17
CA GLU A 587 8.92 38.31 1.52
C GLU A 587 9.87 37.70 0.48
N LEU A 588 9.59 36.48 0.02
CA LEU A 588 10.37 35.80 -1.02
C LEU A 588 10.28 36.51 -2.39
N CYS A 589 9.15 37.13 -2.70
CA CYS A 589 8.97 37.92 -3.93
C CYS A 589 9.69 39.27 -3.87
N MET A 590 9.89 39.82 -2.67
CA MET A 590 10.60 41.09 -2.50
C MET A 590 12.12 40.96 -2.62
N SER A 591 12.67 39.75 -2.49
CA SER A 591 14.09 39.47 -2.75
C SER A 591 14.42 39.25 -4.23
N MET A 592 13.42 39.33 -5.12
CA MET A 592 13.59 39.38 -6.59
C MET A 592 13.78 40.82 -7.06
#